data_AF-A0AAV3IMQ3-F1
#
_entry.id   AF-A0AAV3IMQ3-F1
#
_cell.length_a   1.000
_cell.length_b   1.000
_cell.length_c   1.000
_cell.angle_alpha   90.00
_cell.angle_beta   90.00
_cell.angle_gamma   90.00
#
_symmetry.space_group_name_H-M   'P 1'
#
loop_
_entity.id
_entity.type
_entity.pdbx_description
1 polymer ?
#
loop_
_entity_poly.entity_id
_entity_poly.type
_entity_poly.pdbx_seq_one_letter_code
_entity_poly.pdbx_strand_id
1 'polypeptide(L)'
;MLKRSIAFALLAAAGHAYSADIQVTSLADEDKDDTVCTLREAVQFLNYRGSSNAADVEKYANGYHGCGNKDASSNIILQRDQEYSLNSRITITAPLTISTVKNDSTLVDTDQPGSHNATIKMVGTDQLFKIDDGSVEKASFAVTLSDLNLQGAGANSNVLTGGLILNHEKLTIQNSRLIGGYANQGGAIYNQGLLSKTGQTAGFVTIINSLIQNNKATQGGVIYSEQPLYLVTQSVVRDNEVSSADGALFYGATKFDDESTGGYLNVRAIGFSNSTFFHNKVGFIANIKDGMFVNNITMIKNAAGLFLDAPQGNASVSNSILVGNGVNCTPNTNDQTVVQSNLVTTDCNRNASAKLPNILLPTSEKLIAGDSDEGICDVTAKDGLLCPFNTPKDSFLGFFKP
;
A
#
# COMPACT_ATOMS: atom_id res chain seq x y z
N MET A 1 3.21 19.41 50.39
CA MET A 1 4.23 18.84 49.49
C MET A 1 4.38 17.36 49.85
N LEU A 2 3.81 16.48 49.04
CA LEU A 2 3.96 15.02 49.20
C LEU A 2 4.17 14.45 47.79
N LYS A 3 5.38 13.95 47.53
CA LYS A 3 5.79 13.39 46.24
C LYS A 3 4.98 12.12 45.98
N ARG A 4 4.23 12.08 44.88
CA ARG A 4 3.57 10.86 44.38
C ARG A 4 4.59 10.09 43.55
N SER A 5 5.17 9.06 44.16
CA SER A 5 5.91 8.02 43.47
C SER A 5 4.88 7.08 42.82
N ILE A 6 4.78 7.09 41.50
CA ILE A 6 4.01 6.10 40.75
C ILE A 6 4.90 4.87 40.62
N ALA A 7 4.61 3.84 41.41
CA ALA A 7 5.17 2.51 41.25
C ALA A 7 4.31 1.75 40.23
N PHE A 8 4.90 1.41 39.08
CA PHE A 8 4.34 0.44 38.16
C PHE A 8 4.36 -0.93 38.84
N ALA A 9 3.19 -1.42 39.22
CA ALA A 9 3.03 -2.76 39.77
C ALA A 9 3.07 -3.79 38.63
N LEU A 10 3.94 -4.78 38.78
CA LEU A 10 4.01 -6.00 37.98
C LEU A 10 2.63 -6.67 37.87
N LEU A 11 2.21 -6.98 36.65
CA LEU A 11 1.10 -7.89 36.39
C LEU A 11 1.64 -9.33 36.31
N ALA A 12 1.28 -10.17 37.29
CA ALA A 12 1.61 -11.59 37.30
C ALA A 12 0.56 -12.39 36.52
N ALA A 13 1.05 -13.30 35.69
CA ALA A 13 0.33 -14.09 34.71
C ALA A 13 -0.71 -15.07 35.31
N ALA A 14 -1.81 -15.27 34.58
CA ALA A 14 -2.60 -16.50 34.58
C ALA A 14 -2.54 -17.10 33.17
N GLY A 15 -2.13 -18.37 33.10
CA GLY A 15 -1.76 -19.04 31.87
C GLY A 15 -2.92 -19.36 30.93
N HIS A 16 -2.71 -19.03 29.66
CA HIS A 16 -3.00 -19.89 28.51
C HIS A 16 -1.70 -19.90 27.70
N ALA A 17 -1.27 -21.05 27.19
CA ALA A 17 -0.05 -21.18 26.38
C ALA A 17 -0.27 -20.61 24.97
N TYR A 18 -0.63 -19.33 24.90
CA TYR A 18 -0.47 -18.53 23.70
C TYR A 18 0.95 -17.96 23.73
N SER A 19 1.62 -18.17 22.62
CA SER A 19 2.88 -17.51 22.29
C SER A 19 2.69 -15.99 22.43
N ALA A 20 3.47 -15.33 23.29
CA ALA A 20 3.29 -13.91 23.56
C ALA A 20 3.79 -13.07 22.37
N ASP A 21 3.02 -12.06 21.98
CA ASP A 21 3.46 -11.11 20.95
C ASP A 21 4.66 -10.27 21.42
N ILE A 22 5.51 -9.85 20.48
CA ILE A 22 6.70 -9.04 20.77
C ILE A 22 6.26 -7.58 20.91
N GLN A 23 6.30 -7.05 22.14
CA GLN A 23 5.96 -5.67 22.42
C GLN A 23 7.18 -4.77 22.20
N VAL A 24 7.07 -3.77 21.32
CA VAL A 24 8.11 -2.75 21.17
C VAL A 24 7.98 -1.73 22.29
N THR A 25 9.04 -1.56 23.07
CA THR A 25 9.08 -0.72 24.28
C THR A 25 9.86 0.58 24.10
N SER A 26 10.55 0.75 22.97
CA SER A 26 11.28 1.97 22.62
C SER A 26 10.87 2.53 21.27
N LEU A 27 10.89 3.87 21.19
CA LEU A 27 10.64 4.63 19.97
C LEU A 27 11.91 4.91 19.16
N ALA A 28 13.09 4.64 19.75
CA ALA A 28 14.38 4.90 19.14
C ALA A 28 14.80 3.77 18.18
N ASP A 29 15.66 4.12 17.22
CA ASP A 29 16.31 3.16 16.33
C ASP A 29 17.70 2.81 16.86
N GLU A 30 17.78 1.73 17.63
CA GLU A 30 19.02 1.27 18.26
C GLU A 30 19.13 -0.26 18.14
N ASP A 31 20.35 -0.77 18.31
CA ASP A 31 20.64 -2.19 18.46
C ASP A 31 21.65 -2.32 19.60
N LYS A 32 21.14 -2.54 20.81
CA LYS A 32 21.90 -2.45 22.04
C LYS A 32 21.47 -3.56 22.99
N ASP A 33 22.46 -4.30 23.50
CA ASP A 33 22.21 -5.37 24.47
C ASP A 33 21.76 -4.80 25.84
N ASP A 34 20.45 -4.55 25.95
CA ASP A 34 19.77 -4.17 27.17
C ASP A 34 18.36 -4.79 27.24
N THR A 35 17.53 -4.31 28.17
CA THR A 35 16.19 -4.87 28.43
C THR A 35 15.08 -4.20 27.61
N VAL A 36 15.43 -3.28 26.72
CA VAL A 36 14.48 -2.45 25.98
C VAL A 36 14.40 -2.97 24.55
N CYS A 37 13.20 -3.40 24.16
CA CYS A 37 12.96 -3.86 22.80
C CYS A 37 12.65 -2.68 21.85
N THR A 38 13.48 -2.47 20.84
CA THR A 38 13.22 -1.58 19.69
C THR A 38 12.57 -2.33 18.53
N LEU A 39 12.02 -1.59 17.55
CA LEU A 39 11.48 -2.19 16.32
C LEU A 39 12.57 -2.94 15.53
N ARG A 40 13.79 -2.39 15.48
CA ARG A 40 14.92 -3.02 14.79
C ARG A 40 15.27 -4.36 15.41
N GLU A 41 15.43 -4.40 16.72
CA GLU A 41 15.76 -5.63 17.46
C GLU A 41 14.63 -6.66 17.35
N ALA A 42 13.36 -6.23 17.37
CA ALA A 42 12.21 -7.12 17.23
C ALA A 42 12.21 -7.84 15.86
N VAL A 43 12.48 -7.09 14.78
CA VAL A 43 12.62 -7.70 13.44
C VAL A 43 13.87 -8.58 13.37
N GLN A 44 15.00 -8.11 13.93
CA GLN A 44 16.26 -8.86 13.92
C GLN A 44 16.12 -10.21 14.66
N PHE A 45 15.43 -10.23 15.79
CA PHE A 45 15.07 -11.44 16.51
C PHE A 45 14.30 -12.43 15.63
N LEU A 46 13.26 -11.97 14.92
CA LEU A 46 12.45 -12.83 14.04
C LEU A 46 13.25 -13.34 12.83
N ASN A 47 14.15 -12.51 12.28
CA ASN A 47 15.07 -12.94 11.23
C ASN A 47 16.00 -14.08 11.73
N TYR A 48 16.57 -13.95 12.93
CA TYR A 48 17.39 -15.02 13.51
C TYR A 48 16.58 -16.28 13.79
N ARG A 49 15.37 -16.14 14.34
CA ARG A 49 14.47 -17.28 14.61
C ARG A 49 14.06 -18.01 13.33
N GLY A 50 13.86 -17.27 12.23
CA GLY A 50 13.53 -17.80 10.91
C GLY A 50 14.75 -18.21 10.07
N SER A 51 15.96 -18.07 10.61
CA SER A 51 17.20 -18.32 9.88
C SER A 51 17.37 -19.81 9.54
N SER A 52 17.95 -20.09 8.37
CA SER A 52 18.40 -21.45 8.02
C SER A 52 19.67 -21.88 8.75
N ASN A 53 20.35 -20.95 9.45
CA ASN A 53 21.51 -21.26 10.26
C ASN A 53 21.08 -21.70 11.67
N ALA A 54 21.17 -23.01 11.94
CA ALA A 54 20.79 -23.59 13.22
C ALA A 54 21.53 -22.97 14.43
N ALA A 55 22.78 -22.51 14.24
CA ALA A 55 23.54 -21.87 15.31
C ALA A 55 22.94 -20.50 15.70
N ASP A 56 22.42 -19.74 14.74
CA ASP A 56 21.72 -18.47 15.04
C ASP A 56 20.41 -18.74 15.76
N VAL A 57 19.64 -19.73 15.30
CA VAL A 57 18.37 -20.12 15.93
C VAL A 57 18.58 -20.54 17.37
N GLU A 58 19.61 -21.35 17.65
CA GLU A 58 19.94 -21.79 19.01
C GLU A 58 20.45 -20.62 19.87
N LYS A 59 21.38 -19.82 19.34
CA LYS A 59 21.98 -18.69 20.07
C LYS A 59 20.93 -17.68 20.54
N TYR A 60 19.95 -17.37 19.70
CA TYR A 60 18.94 -16.34 19.98
C TYR A 60 17.60 -16.94 20.44
N ALA A 61 17.54 -18.23 20.77
CA ALA A 61 16.31 -18.87 21.25
C ALA A 61 15.72 -18.22 22.52
N ASN A 62 16.52 -17.54 23.34
CA ASN A 62 16.05 -16.88 24.55
C ASN A 62 15.75 -15.38 24.38
N GLY A 63 15.75 -14.88 23.14
CA GLY A 63 15.52 -13.48 22.81
C GLY A 63 16.74 -12.80 22.20
N TYR A 64 16.55 -11.57 21.74
CA TYR A 64 17.60 -10.69 21.21
C TYR A 64 17.39 -9.28 21.76
N HIS A 65 18.34 -8.79 22.55
CA HIS A 65 18.38 -7.41 23.07
C HIS A 65 17.02 -6.94 23.63
N GLY A 66 16.48 -7.68 24.59
CA GLY A 66 15.18 -7.37 25.21
C GLY A 66 13.94 -7.77 24.40
N CYS A 67 14.08 -8.23 23.16
CA CYS A 67 12.97 -8.67 22.31
C CYS A 67 12.79 -10.19 22.28
N GLY A 68 11.57 -10.65 22.58
CA GLY A 68 11.09 -12.01 22.28
C GLY A 68 11.79 -13.15 23.03
N ASN A 69 11.41 -14.37 22.67
CA ASN A 69 12.06 -15.65 23.03
C ASN A 69 11.49 -16.75 22.12
N LYS A 70 11.92 -18.00 22.28
CA LYS A 70 11.50 -19.16 21.45
C LYS A 70 9.99 -19.39 21.43
N ASP A 71 9.29 -18.93 22.46
CA ASP A 71 7.85 -19.04 22.62
C ASP A 71 7.14 -17.74 22.20
N ALA A 72 7.83 -16.75 21.63
CA ALA A 72 7.22 -15.51 21.13
C ALA A 72 6.60 -15.69 19.74
N SER A 73 5.53 -14.96 19.47
CA SER A 73 4.82 -15.06 18.20
C SER A 73 5.63 -14.39 17.08
N SER A 74 5.15 -14.43 15.85
CA SER A 74 5.73 -13.63 14.75
C SER A 74 5.05 -12.26 14.61
N ASN A 75 4.38 -11.77 15.67
CA ASN A 75 3.72 -10.48 15.68
C ASN A 75 4.53 -9.48 16.51
N ILE A 76 4.79 -8.33 15.93
CA ILE A 76 5.42 -7.16 16.55
C ILE A 76 4.33 -6.12 16.79
N ILE A 77 4.18 -5.70 18.04
CA ILE A 77 3.11 -4.80 18.47
C ILE A 77 3.69 -3.43 18.83
N LEU A 78 3.15 -2.41 18.18
CA LEU A 78 3.47 -1.00 18.39
C LEU A 78 2.38 -0.31 19.20
N GLN A 79 2.74 0.72 19.96
CA GLN A 79 1.81 1.50 20.77
C GLN A 79 1.04 2.50 19.90
N ARG A 80 -0.25 2.69 20.22
CA ARG A 80 -1.13 3.64 19.52
C ARG A 80 -0.56 5.05 19.55
N ASP A 81 -0.71 5.74 18.41
CA ASP A 81 -0.35 7.16 18.25
C ASP A 81 1.12 7.51 18.59
N GLN A 82 2.02 6.52 18.59
CA GLN A 82 3.46 6.74 18.81
C GLN A 82 4.24 6.81 17.49
N GLU A 83 5.35 7.55 17.50
CA GLU A 83 6.28 7.65 16.37
C GLU A 83 7.58 6.88 16.67
N TYR A 84 7.83 5.83 15.88
CA TYR A 84 9.03 5.00 15.89
C TYR A 84 9.96 5.51 14.79
N SER A 85 11.09 6.10 15.19
CA SER A 85 12.07 6.62 14.25
C SER A 85 12.94 5.49 13.70
N LEU A 86 13.39 5.60 12.45
CA LEU A 86 14.38 4.74 11.80
C LEU A 86 15.50 5.61 11.21
N ASN A 87 16.73 5.39 11.65
CA ASN A 87 17.94 6.02 11.13
C ASN A 87 18.43 5.35 9.84
N SER A 88 18.09 4.08 9.63
CA SER A 88 18.43 3.30 8.44
C SER A 88 17.40 2.21 8.16
N ARG A 89 17.44 1.62 6.96
CA ARG A 89 16.51 0.53 6.62
C ARG A 89 16.55 -0.63 7.61
N ILE A 90 15.41 -1.29 7.79
CA ILE A 90 15.32 -2.61 8.43
C ILE A 90 15.13 -3.66 7.34
N THR A 91 15.95 -4.71 7.37
CA THR A 91 15.79 -5.87 6.49
C THR A 91 14.91 -6.92 7.18
N ILE A 92 13.89 -7.40 6.48
CA ILE A 92 13.00 -8.49 6.91
C ILE A 92 13.29 -9.68 6.00
N THR A 93 13.71 -10.80 6.59
CA THR A 93 14.08 -12.04 5.89
C THR A 93 13.24 -13.24 6.34
N ALA A 94 12.23 -13.01 7.17
CA ALA A 94 11.37 -14.02 7.75
C ALA A 94 9.92 -13.52 7.86
N PRO A 95 8.93 -14.42 7.85
CA PRO A 95 7.53 -14.04 7.95
C PRO A 95 7.20 -13.39 9.31
N LEU A 96 6.54 -12.23 9.26
CA LEU A 96 6.13 -11.47 10.43
C LEU A 96 4.91 -10.59 10.16
N THR A 97 4.28 -10.15 11.25
CA THR A 97 3.27 -9.10 11.24
C THR A 97 3.76 -7.93 12.10
N ILE A 98 3.65 -6.70 11.60
CA ILE A 98 3.80 -5.49 12.43
C ILE A 98 2.43 -4.82 12.49
N SER A 99 1.95 -4.57 13.70
CA SER A 99 0.66 -3.93 13.90
C SER A 99 0.62 -3.00 15.11
N THR A 100 -0.28 -2.04 15.07
CA THR A 100 -0.60 -1.24 16.26
C THR A 100 -1.46 -2.03 17.24
N VAL A 101 -1.20 -1.86 18.53
CA VAL A 101 -1.99 -2.46 19.62
C VAL A 101 -3.46 -2.05 19.49
N LYS A 102 -4.37 -3.03 19.62
CA LYS A 102 -5.81 -2.79 19.63
C LYS A 102 -6.24 -2.20 20.97
N ASN A 103 -7.37 -1.51 21.01
CA ASN A 103 -7.96 -1.09 22.28
C ASN A 103 -8.35 -2.34 23.09
N ASP A 104 -7.84 -2.48 24.31
CA ASP A 104 -8.20 -3.57 25.25
C ASP A 104 -9.48 -3.24 26.06
N SER A 105 -10.17 -2.16 25.70
CA SER A 105 -11.46 -1.83 26.32
C SER A 105 -12.53 -2.88 25.97
N THR A 106 -13.10 -3.52 26.99
CA THR A 106 -14.25 -4.43 26.88
C THR A 106 -15.54 -3.74 26.43
N LEU A 107 -15.52 -2.42 26.25
CA LEU A 107 -16.59 -1.62 25.71
C LEU A 107 -16.27 -1.36 24.24
N VAL A 108 -17.09 -1.94 23.36
CA VAL A 108 -17.13 -1.81 21.89
C VAL A 108 -16.13 -0.81 21.34
N ASP A 109 -15.09 -1.30 20.67
CA ASP A 109 -14.17 -0.45 19.92
C ASP A 109 -14.97 0.29 18.83
N THR A 110 -15.22 1.59 19.06
CA THR A 110 -15.90 2.47 18.10
C THR A 110 -14.91 3.13 17.15
N ASP A 111 -13.61 2.90 17.32
CA ASP A 111 -12.59 3.53 16.51
C ASP A 111 -12.64 2.95 15.09
N GLN A 112 -12.67 3.82 14.09
CA GLN A 112 -12.51 3.38 12.70
C GLN A 112 -11.12 2.78 12.53
N PRO A 113 -10.95 1.71 11.73
CA PRO A 113 -9.62 1.21 11.36
C PRO A 113 -8.74 2.36 10.85
N GLY A 114 -7.44 2.34 11.13
CA GLY A 114 -6.54 3.38 10.65
C GLY A 114 -6.50 4.69 11.46
N SER A 115 -7.36 4.87 12.47
CA SER A 115 -7.50 6.13 13.22
C SER A 115 -6.38 6.39 14.23
N HIS A 116 -5.80 5.34 14.81
CA HIS A 116 -4.81 5.42 15.90
C HIS A 116 -3.48 4.74 15.59
N ASN A 117 -3.10 4.76 14.31
CA ASN A 117 -1.93 4.07 13.80
C ASN A 117 -0.64 4.56 14.47
N ALA A 118 0.19 3.62 14.91
CA ALA A 118 1.60 3.90 15.14
C ALA A 118 2.26 4.37 13.84
N THR A 119 3.20 5.31 13.96
CA THR A 119 3.96 5.85 12.84
C THR A 119 5.36 5.27 12.84
N ILE A 120 5.78 4.67 11.73
CA ILE A 120 7.15 4.24 11.48
C ILE A 120 7.74 5.22 10.48
N LYS A 121 8.77 5.95 10.90
CA LYS A 121 9.26 7.12 10.17
C LYS A 121 10.76 7.03 9.91
N MET A 122 11.13 7.22 8.65
CA MET A 122 12.53 7.38 8.28
C MET A 122 13.00 8.79 8.67
N VAL A 123 13.96 8.87 9.60
CA VAL A 123 14.71 10.08 9.91
C VAL A 123 16.03 10.16 9.16
N GLY A 124 16.55 9.00 8.70
CA GLY A 124 17.69 8.92 7.78
C GLY A 124 17.31 9.25 6.34
N THR A 125 18.17 8.85 5.39
CA THR A 125 17.97 9.06 3.95
C THR A 125 17.60 7.78 3.20
N ASP A 126 17.25 6.72 3.92
CA ASP A 126 17.03 5.38 3.39
C ASP A 126 15.52 5.06 3.23
N GLN A 127 15.19 3.84 2.82
CA GLN A 127 13.85 3.27 2.84
C GLN A 127 13.53 2.66 4.22
N LEU A 128 12.25 2.52 4.59
CA LEU A 128 11.84 1.91 5.87
C LEU A 128 12.23 0.42 5.91
N PHE A 129 11.82 -0.33 4.88
CA PHE A 129 11.96 -1.77 4.87
C PHE A 129 12.57 -2.31 3.57
N LYS A 130 13.37 -3.36 3.70
CA LYS A 130 13.72 -4.28 2.61
C LYS A 130 13.17 -5.66 2.99
N ILE A 131 12.23 -6.18 2.21
CA ILE A 131 11.59 -7.48 2.44
C ILE A 131 12.09 -8.44 1.37
N ASP A 132 13.07 -9.26 1.73
CA ASP A 132 13.82 -10.11 0.81
C ASP A 132 14.73 -11.06 1.60
N ASP A 133 14.54 -12.38 1.48
CA ASP A 133 15.48 -13.36 2.05
C ASP A 133 16.71 -13.63 1.17
N GLY A 134 16.79 -12.97 0.01
CA GLY A 134 17.85 -13.11 -0.98
C GLY A 134 17.75 -14.37 -1.83
N SER A 135 16.67 -15.15 -1.69
CA SER A 135 16.44 -16.38 -2.44
C SER A 135 15.42 -16.17 -3.55
N VAL A 136 15.75 -16.65 -4.74
CA VAL A 136 14.79 -16.84 -5.82
C VAL A 136 14.24 -18.27 -5.84
N GLU A 137 14.90 -19.21 -5.18
CA GLU A 137 14.57 -20.65 -5.20
C GLU A 137 13.51 -21.03 -4.15
N LYS A 138 13.46 -20.29 -3.03
CA LYS A 138 12.53 -20.55 -1.93
C LYS A 138 11.14 -20.01 -2.24
N ALA A 139 10.12 -20.63 -1.64
CA ALA A 139 8.78 -20.06 -1.70
C ALA A 139 8.75 -18.71 -0.96
N SER A 140 8.07 -17.72 -1.55
CA SER A 140 7.95 -16.40 -0.92
C SER A 140 7.31 -16.49 0.47
N PHE A 141 7.88 -15.77 1.43
CA PHE A 141 7.26 -15.61 2.74
C PHE A 141 6.33 -14.39 2.79
N ALA A 142 5.51 -14.32 3.83
CA ALA A 142 4.50 -13.28 3.98
C ALA A 142 4.86 -12.28 5.08
N VAL A 143 4.75 -10.99 4.76
CA VAL A 143 4.82 -9.87 5.69
C VAL A 143 3.50 -9.12 5.68
N THR A 144 2.96 -8.86 6.87
CA THR A 144 1.75 -8.04 7.04
C THR A 144 2.06 -6.78 7.83
N LEU A 145 1.67 -5.64 7.30
CA LEU A 145 1.76 -4.32 7.92
C LEU A 145 0.33 -3.80 8.14
N SER A 146 -0.11 -3.71 9.40
CA SER A 146 -1.52 -3.43 9.73
C SER A 146 -1.65 -2.24 10.66
N ASP A 147 -2.52 -1.30 10.32
CA ASP A 147 -2.83 -0.15 11.18
C ASP A 147 -1.58 0.69 11.46
N LEU A 148 -0.82 1.03 10.41
CA LEU A 148 0.45 1.76 10.49
C LEU A 148 0.43 3.04 9.63
N ASN A 149 1.19 4.06 10.05
CA ASN A 149 1.61 5.15 9.18
C ASN A 149 3.06 4.91 8.78
N LEU A 150 3.30 4.66 7.50
CA LEU A 150 4.62 4.46 6.93
C LEU A 150 5.07 5.78 6.30
N GLN A 151 6.02 6.45 6.95
CA GLN A 151 6.47 7.78 6.56
C GLN A 151 7.92 7.76 6.06
N GLY A 152 8.10 8.09 4.79
CA GLY A 152 9.41 8.15 4.14
C GLY A 152 10.18 9.43 4.46
N ALA A 153 11.43 9.48 3.99
CA ALA A 153 12.31 10.64 4.14
C ALA A 153 11.93 11.83 3.23
N GLY A 154 10.92 11.68 2.35
CA GLY A 154 10.59 12.66 1.33
C GLY A 154 11.79 12.94 0.43
N ALA A 155 11.94 14.19 -0.03
CA ALA A 155 13.04 14.60 -0.90
C ALA A 155 14.45 14.45 -0.29
N ASN A 156 14.58 14.15 1.00
CA ASN A 156 15.87 13.82 1.63
C ASN A 156 16.31 12.37 1.38
N SER A 157 15.46 11.56 0.74
CA SER A 157 15.78 10.19 0.35
C SER A 157 16.89 10.14 -0.72
N ASN A 158 17.83 9.21 -0.54
CA ASN A 158 18.86 8.87 -1.52
C ASN A 158 18.63 7.50 -2.19
N VAL A 159 17.47 6.87 -1.95
CA VAL A 159 17.21 5.53 -2.50
C VAL A 159 16.82 5.59 -3.97
N LEU A 160 17.29 4.61 -4.73
CA LEU A 160 16.93 4.46 -6.14
C LEU A 160 15.61 3.71 -6.30
N THR A 161 15.32 2.77 -5.40
CA THR A 161 14.17 1.88 -5.47
C THR A 161 13.42 1.83 -4.15
N GLY A 162 12.10 1.99 -4.19
CA GLY A 162 11.23 1.76 -3.03
C GLY A 162 11.40 2.79 -1.94
N GLY A 163 10.86 3.99 -2.14
CA GLY A 163 11.04 5.12 -1.21
C GLY A 163 10.50 4.88 0.21
N LEU A 164 9.61 3.90 0.38
CA LEU A 164 9.27 3.32 1.68
C LEU A 164 9.74 1.86 1.78
N ILE A 165 9.47 1.05 0.76
CA ILE A 165 9.66 -0.41 0.81
C ILE A 165 10.24 -0.93 -0.50
N LEU A 166 11.26 -1.78 -0.40
CA LEU A 166 11.61 -2.73 -1.45
C LEU A 166 11.07 -4.09 -1.04
N ASN A 167 10.27 -4.70 -1.90
CA ASN A 167 9.64 -5.99 -1.69
C ASN A 167 10.04 -6.98 -2.77
N HIS A 168 10.46 -8.17 -2.37
CA HIS A 168 10.68 -9.34 -3.22
C HIS A 168 9.81 -10.54 -2.80
N GLU A 169 8.92 -10.32 -1.82
CA GLU A 169 8.16 -11.34 -1.11
C GLU A 169 6.65 -11.06 -1.18
N LYS A 170 5.83 -11.70 -0.34
CA LYS A 170 4.41 -11.36 -0.23
C LYS A 170 4.21 -10.27 0.81
N LEU A 171 3.81 -9.08 0.37
CA LEU A 171 3.56 -7.93 1.23
C LEU A 171 2.06 -7.60 1.25
N THR A 172 1.46 -7.62 2.43
CA THR A 172 0.11 -7.10 2.68
C THR A 172 0.19 -5.86 3.55
N ILE A 173 -0.44 -4.78 3.10
CA ILE A 173 -0.59 -3.54 3.85
C ILE A 173 -2.07 -3.25 4.02
N GLN A 174 -2.53 -3.07 5.26
CA GLN A 174 -3.95 -2.83 5.54
C GLN A 174 -4.16 -1.70 6.57
N ASN A 175 -5.25 -0.95 6.41
CA ASN A 175 -5.64 0.12 7.33
C ASN A 175 -4.54 1.17 7.57
N SER A 176 -3.71 1.42 6.55
CA SER A 176 -2.43 2.09 6.73
C SER A 176 -2.29 3.34 5.87
N ARG A 177 -1.31 4.17 6.20
CA ARG A 177 -0.90 5.33 5.40
C ARG A 177 0.47 5.08 4.79
N LEU A 178 0.62 5.28 3.49
CA LEU A 178 1.91 5.26 2.79
C LEU A 178 2.19 6.68 2.31
N ILE A 179 3.08 7.39 3.01
CA ILE A 179 3.26 8.82 2.83
C ILE A 179 4.71 9.24 2.66
N GLY A 180 4.93 10.23 1.79
CA GLY A 180 6.24 10.90 1.67
C GLY A 180 7.36 9.99 1.18
N GLY A 181 7.04 8.90 0.48
CA GLY A 181 8.04 8.06 -0.17
C GLY A 181 8.66 8.78 -1.38
N TYR A 182 9.97 8.65 -1.56
CA TYR A 182 10.72 9.28 -2.66
C TYR A 182 11.82 8.35 -3.17
N ALA A 183 11.80 8.01 -4.46
CA ALA A 183 12.80 7.16 -5.11
C ALA A 183 12.83 7.40 -6.63
N ASN A 184 13.75 6.80 -7.38
CA ASN A 184 13.67 6.83 -8.85
C ASN A 184 12.58 5.88 -9.37
N GLN A 185 12.46 4.70 -8.78
CA GLN A 185 11.47 3.69 -9.12
C GLN A 185 10.71 3.25 -7.87
N GLY A 186 9.40 3.43 -7.86
CA GLY A 186 8.58 3.03 -6.71
C GLY A 186 8.67 4.05 -5.60
N GLY A 187 7.94 5.16 -5.72
CA GLY A 187 7.98 6.24 -4.73
C GLY A 187 7.58 5.73 -3.35
N ALA A 188 6.53 4.90 -3.27
CA ALA A 188 6.23 4.14 -2.07
C ALA A 188 6.92 2.77 -2.10
N ILE A 189 6.67 1.97 -3.13
CA ILE A 189 7.09 0.55 -3.15
C ILE A 189 7.76 0.21 -4.48
N TYR A 190 8.93 -0.44 -4.38
CA TYR A 190 9.51 -1.20 -5.47
C TYR A 190 9.22 -2.69 -5.27
N ASN A 191 8.47 -3.30 -6.18
CA ASN A 191 8.12 -4.70 -6.16
C ASN A 191 8.92 -5.47 -7.21
N GLN A 192 9.81 -6.34 -6.73
CA GLN A 192 10.81 -7.04 -7.50
C GLN A 192 10.34 -8.45 -7.86
N GLY A 193 10.82 -8.98 -9.00
CA GLY A 193 10.68 -10.37 -9.39
C GLY A 193 9.74 -10.59 -10.58
N LEU A 194 10.00 -11.67 -11.31
CA LEU A 194 9.29 -12.07 -12.53
C LEU A 194 8.91 -13.54 -12.42
N LEU A 195 7.64 -13.87 -12.67
CA LEU A 195 7.15 -15.26 -12.59
C LEU A 195 7.59 -16.15 -13.75
N SER A 196 7.97 -15.58 -14.90
CA SER A 196 8.19 -16.34 -16.14
C SER A 196 9.49 -17.16 -16.17
N LYS A 197 10.19 -17.26 -15.05
CA LYS A 197 11.39 -18.08 -14.88
C LYS A 197 11.12 -19.11 -13.79
N THR A 198 11.00 -20.38 -14.17
CA THR A 198 10.82 -21.50 -13.24
C THR A 198 11.88 -21.45 -12.14
N GLY A 199 11.46 -21.45 -10.87
CA GLY A 199 12.35 -21.32 -9.71
C GLY A 199 12.70 -19.88 -9.32
N GLN A 200 11.83 -18.90 -9.61
CA GLN A 200 11.98 -17.51 -9.13
C GLN A 200 10.80 -17.05 -8.27
N THR A 201 11.11 -16.66 -7.03
CA THR A 201 10.30 -15.81 -6.16
C THR A 201 9.94 -14.53 -6.90
N ALA A 202 8.66 -14.15 -6.86
CA ALA A 202 8.22 -12.85 -7.35
C ALA A 202 7.44 -12.14 -6.25
N GLY A 203 7.77 -10.88 -6.04
CA GLY A 203 7.09 -10.03 -5.08
C GLY A 203 5.64 -9.83 -5.46
N PHE A 204 4.77 -9.85 -4.46
CA PHE A 204 3.34 -9.58 -4.63
C PHE A 204 2.87 -8.60 -3.57
N VAL A 205 2.27 -7.49 -4.00
CA VAL A 205 1.83 -6.43 -3.09
C VAL A 205 0.31 -6.35 -3.03
N THR A 206 -0.26 -6.46 -1.84
CA THR A 206 -1.68 -6.23 -1.59
C THR A 206 -1.85 -5.03 -0.67
N ILE A 207 -2.59 -4.01 -1.12
CA ILE A 207 -2.92 -2.83 -0.31
C ILE A 207 -4.44 -2.76 -0.14
N ILE A 208 -4.90 -2.74 1.11
CA ILE A 208 -6.31 -2.78 1.48
C ILE A 208 -6.61 -1.60 2.38
N ASN A 209 -7.74 -0.91 2.16
CA ASN A 209 -8.24 0.11 3.07
C ASN A 209 -7.13 1.06 3.50
N SER A 210 -6.45 1.72 2.57
CA SER A 210 -5.25 2.50 2.88
C SER A 210 -5.23 3.83 2.14
N LEU A 211 -4.55 4.81 2.75
CA LEU A 211 -4.29 6.11 2.16
C LEU A 211 -2.87 6.13 1.58
N ILE A 212 -2.76 6.40 0.30
CA ILE A 212 -1.47 6.51 -0.40
C ILE A 212 -1.33 7.93 -0.90
N GLN A 213 -0.42 8.70 -0.30
CA GLN A 213 -0.37 10.15 -0.52
C GLN A 213 1.04 10.72 -0.55
N ASN A 214 1.26 11.73 -1.40
CA ASN A 214 2.51 12.50 -1.45
C ASN A 214 3.76 11.63 -1.71
N ASN A 215 3.61 10.52 -2.45
CA ASN A 215 4.74 9.73 -2.89
C ASN A 215 5.21 10.20 -4.27
N LYS A 216 6.52 10.18 -4.50
CA LYS A 216 7.13 10.70 -5.72
C LYS A 216 8.19 9.76 -6.29
N ALA A 217 8.15 9.55 -7.61
CA ALA A 217 9.22 8.88 -8.32
C ALA A 217 9.39 9.32 -9.76
N THR A 218 10.48 8.91 -10.43
CA THR A 218 10.57 9.06 -11.88
C THR A 218 9.60 8.13 -12.59
N GLN A 219 9.46 6.89 -12.10
CA GLN A 219 8.46 5.93 -12.55
C GLN A 219 7.88 5.13 -11.38
N GLY A 220 6.59 4.84 -11.42
CA GLY A 220 5.91 4.17 -10.31
C GLY A 220 5.87 5.08 -9.09
N GLY A 221 5.27 6.27 -9.21
CA GLY A 221 5.16 7.24 -8.11
C GLY A 221 4.59 6.64 -6.82
N VAL A 222 3.76 5.60 -6.95
CA VAL A 222 3.28 4.74 -5.86
C VAL A 222 3.99 3.39 -5.89
N ILE A 223 3.68 2.55 -6.89
CA ILE A 223 4.30 1.22 -7.06
C ILE A 223 5.02 1.19 -8.39
N TYR A 224 6.30 0.84 -8.35
CA TYR A 224 7.00 0.26 -9.50
C TYR A 224 7.07 -1.25 -9.29
N SER A 225 6.60 -2.02 -10.26
CA SER A 225 6.56 -3.47 -10.19
C SER A 225 7.21 -4.05 -11.44
N GLU A 226 8.18 -4.96 -11.28
CA GLU A 226 8.89 -5.57 -12.42
C GLU A 226 7.94 -6.38 -13.32
N GLN A 227 6.92 -6.99 -12.72
CA GLN A 227 5.71 -7.55 -13.34
C GLN A 227 4.49 -7.01 -12.59
N PRO A 228 3.29 -6.82 -13.17
CA PRO A 228 2.16 -6.14 -12.50
C PRO A 228 1.47 -6.97 -11.41
N LEU A 229 2.24 -7.48 -10.44
CA LEU A 229 1.84 -8.31 -9.32
C LEU A 229 1.45 -7.46 -8.11
N TYR A 230 0.37 -6.71 -8.26
CA TYR A 230 -0.18 -5.91 -7.17
C TYR A 230 -1.71 -5.83 -7.23
N LEU A 231 -2.33 -5.71 -6.06
CA LEU A 231 -3.75 -5.45 -5.88
C LEU A 231 -3.95 -4.28 -4.93
N VAL A 232 -4.68 -3.26 -5.35
CA VAL A 232 -5.10 -2.15 -4.47
C VAL A 232 -6.62 -2.14 -4.37
N THR A 233 -7.14 -2.22 -3.15
CA THR A 233 -8.57 -2.24 -2.90
C THR A 233 -8.98 -1.33 -1.76
N GLN A 234 -10.19 -0.77 -1.84
CA GLN A 234 -10.80 0.04 -0.77
C GLN A 234 -9.92 1.23 -0.36
N SER A 235 -9.10 1.75 -1.26
CA SER A 235 -8.03 2.69 -0.92
C SER A 235 -8.22 4.05 -1.57
N VAL A 236 -7.58 5.06 -1.01
CA VAL A 236 -7.52 6.42 -1.58
C VAL A 236 -6.09 6.70 -2.02
N VAL A 237 -5.93 6.99 -3.31
CA VAL A 237 -4.65 7.36 -3.92
C VAL A 237 -4.74 8.81 -4.37
N ARG A 238 -4.01 9.70 -3.71
CA ARG A 238 -4.08 11.13 -4.00
C ARG A 238 -2.77 11.86 -3.85
N ASP A 239 -2.62 12.96 -4.57
CA ASP A 239 -1.45 13.85 -4.47
C ASP A 239 -0.09 13.16 -4.68
N ASN A 240 -0.07 12.01 -5.36
CA ASN A 240 1.19 11.36 -5.75
C ASN A 240 1.67 11.92 -7.08
N GLU A 241 2.97 11.81 -7.33
CA GLU A 241 3.60 12.44 -8.50
C GLU A 241 4.59 11.51 -9.19
N VAL A 242 4.58 11.50 -10.52
CA VAL A 242 5.73 11.04 -11.31
C VAL A 242 6.44 12.19 -12.00
N SER A 243 7.74 12.05 -12.25
CA SER A 243 8.52 13.12 -12.90
C SER A 243 8.31 13.17 -14.43
N SER A 244 7.78 12.11 -15.05
CA SER A 244 7.57 12.01 -16.51
C SER A 244 6.10 11.99 -16.87
N ALA A 245 5.71 12.71 -17.92
CA ALA A 245 4.35 12.69 -18.46
C ALA A 245 3.95 11.32 -19.06
N ASP A 246 4.92 10.53 -19.51
CA ASP A 246 4.71 9.15 -19.97
C ASP A 246 4.81 8.14 -18.80
N GLY A 247 5.10 8.64 -17.60
CA GLY A 247 5.19 7.83 -16.40
C GLY A 247 3.81 7.39 -15.89
N ALA A 248 3.81 6.47 -14.92
CA ALA A 248 2.61 6.06 -14.21
C ALA A 248 2.84 5.91 -12.70
N LEU A 249 1.82 6.17 -11.89
CA LEU A 249 1.90 5.95 -10.43
C LEU A 249 2.03 4.47 -10.09
N PHE A 250 1.23 3.63 -10.76
CA PHE A 250 1.29 2.17 -10.69
C PHE A 250 1.84 1.64 -12.00
N TYR A 251 3.09 1.22 -11.99
CA TYR A 251 3.80 0.83 -13.19
C TYR A 251 4.19 -0.65 -13.18
N GLY A 252 3.72 -1.41 -14.16
CA GLY A 252 4.23 -2.73 -14.51
C GLY A 252 5.27 -2.64 -15.63
N ALA A 253 6.52 -3.01 -15.35
CA ALA A 253 7.63 -2.88 -16.30
C ALA A 253 7.59 -3.94 -17.40
N THR A 254 7.41 -5.19 -17.01
CA THR A 254 7.39 -6.36 -17.90
C THR A 254 5.96 -6.86 -18.03
N LYS A 255 5.52 -7.13 -19.26
CA LYS A 255 4.24 -7.80 -19.51
C LYS A 255 4.38 -9.28 -19.15
N PHE A 256 3.26 -9.94 -18.87
CA PHE A 256 3.27 -11.40 -18.88
C PHE A 256 3.52 -11.91 -20.31
N ASP A 257 4.35 -12.93 -20.44
CA ASP A 257 4.79 -13.52 -21.70
C ASP A 257 4.10 -14.86 -22.02
N ASP A 258 3.24 -15.34 -21.12
CA ASP A 258 2.55 -16.62 -21.25
C ASP A 258 1.02 -16.51 -21.37
N GLU A 259 0.38 -17.62 -21.75
CA GLU A 259 -1.07 -17.76 -21.86
C GLU A 259 -1.78 -17.82 -20.49
N SER A 260 -1.04 -17.98 -19.39
CA SER A 260 -1.61 -18.06 -18.03
C SER A 260 -2.11 -16.71 -17.50
N THR A 261 -1.73 -15.62 -18.16
CA THR A 261 -2.16 -14.24 -17.89
C THR A 261 -3.67 -14.08 -17.73
N GLY A 262 -4.48 -14.79 -18.53
CA GLY A 262 -5.94 -14.76 -18.41
C GLY A 262 -6.46 -15.30 -17.06
N GLY A 263 -5.71 -16.18 -16.40
CA GLY A 263 -6.03 -16.71 -15.08
C GLY A 263 -6.10 -15.62 -14.01
N TYR A 264 -5.13 -14.68 -14.00
CA TYR A 264 -5.11 -13.56 -13.06
C TYR A 264 -6.33 -12.66 -13.18
N LEU A 265 -6.78 -12.40 -14.41
CA LEU A 265 -8.00 -11.64 -14.67
C LEU A 265 -9.23 -12.37 -14.14
N ASN A 266 -9.35 -13.68 -14.40
CA ASN A 266 -10.49 -14.49 -13.97
C ASN A 266 -10.65 -14.51 -12.44
N VAL A 267 -9.55 -14.61 -11.70
CA VAL A 267 -9.57 -14.57 -10.23
C VAL A 267 -9.49 -13.16 -9.65
N ARG A 268 -9.38 -12.13 -10.51
CA ARG A 268 -9.23 -10.72 -10.10
C ARG A 268 -8.11 -10.53 -9.08
N ALA A 269 -6.95 -11.11 -9.38
CA ALA A 269 -5.82 -11.11 -8.47
C ALA A 269 -4.99 -9.83 -8.54
N ILE A 270 -4.96 -9.12 -9.68
CA ILE A 270 -4.10 -7.93 -9.86
C ILE A 270 -4.87 -6.76 -10.47
N GLY A 271 -4.56 -5.54 -10.02
CA GLY A 271 -5.19 -4.30 -10.45
C GLY A 271 -5.89 -3.57 -9.33
N PHE A 272 -7.07 -3.01 -9.60
CA PHE A 272 -7.74 -2.05 -8.72
C PHE A 272 -9.20 -2.38 -8.48
N SER A 273 -9.64 -2.23 -7.23
CA SER A 273 -11.06 -2.31 -6.89
C SER A 273 -11.51 -1.31 -5.83
N ASN A 274 -12.76 -0.85 -5.89
CA ASN A 274 -13.40 -0.11 -4.80
C ASN A 274 -12.58 1.09 -4.29
N SER A 275 -11.86 1.78 -5.17
CA SER A 275 -10.81 2.74 -4.79
C SER A 275 -11.04 4.11 -5.45
N THR A 276 -10.50 5.16 -4.81
CA THR A 276 -10.56 6.53 -5.30
C THR A 276 -9.17 7.01 -5.72
N PHE A 277 -9.06 7.59 -6.91
CA PHE A 277 -7.85 8.19 -7.47
C PHE A 277 -8.12 9.66 -7.78
N PHE A 278 -7.48 10.57 -7.07
CA PHE A 278 -7.82 11.99 -7.10
C PHE A 278 -6.59 12.88 -6.95
N HIS A 279 -6.53 14.00 -7.68
CA HIS A 279 -5.45 15.00 -7.57
C HIS A 279 -4.02 14.46 -7.73
N ASN A 280 -3.84 13.32 -8.39
CA ASN A 280 -2.51 12.86 -8.70
C ASN A 280 -1.90 13.66 -9.86
N LYS A 281 -0.61 13.97 -9.75
CA LYS A 281 0.08 14.97 -10.55
C LYS A 281 1.06 14.30 -11.50
N VAL A 282 1.03 14.73 -12.76
CA VAL A 282 1.91 14.27 -13.84
C VAL A 282 1.79 12.76 -14.12
N GLY A 283 1.80 12.38 -15.39
CA GLY A 283 1.70 10.98 -15.80
C GLY A 283 0.36 10.31 -15.48
N PHE A 284 0.27 9.05 -15.89
CA PHE A 284 -0.91 8.20 -15.77
C PHE A 284 -1.08 7.68 -14.35
N ILE A 285 -2.31 7.32 -13.98
CA ILE A 285 -2.53 6.52 -12.76
C ILE A 285 -1.87 5.16 -12.92
N ALA A 286 -2.09 4.46 -14.04
CA ALA A 286 -1.55 3.13 -14.24
C ALA A 286 -1.35 2.79 -15.71
N ASN A 287 -0.38 1.92 -15.99
CA ASN A 287 -0.30 1.21 -17.27
C ASN A 287 -0.98 -0.16 -17.15
N ILE A 288 -2.16 -0.27 -17.72
CA ILE A 288 -2.99 -1.48 -17.67
C ILE A 288 -2.40 -2.53 -18.61
N LYS A 289 -1.96 -3.65 -18.04
CA LYS A 289 -1.44 -4.81 -18.77
C LYS A 289 -2.47 -5.93 -18.81
N ASP A 290 -2.24 -6.91 -19.68
CA ASP A 290 -2.93 -8.20 -19.62
C ASP A 290 -2.84 -8.80 -18.19
N GLY A 291 -3.90 -9.46 -17.74
CA GLY A 291 -4.09 -10.02 -16.41
C GLY A 291 -4.74 -9.05 -15.41
N MET A 292 -4.75 -7.74 -15.71
CA MET A 292 -5.26 -6.72 -14.79
C MET A 292 -6.76 -6.47 -14.91
N PHE A 293 -7.40 -6.23 -13.77
CA PHE A 293 -8.76 -5.71 -13.72
C PHE A 293 -8.80 -4.35 -13.02
N VAL A 294 -9.70 -3.50 -13.47
CA VAL A 294 -10.06 -2.23 -12.83
C VAL A 294 -11.56 -2.25 -12.64
N ASN A 295 -12.02 -2.20 -11.40
CA ASN A 295 -13.45 -2.34 -11.11
C ASN A 295 -13.92 -1.43 -9.98
N ASN A 296 -15.07 -0.77 -10.17
CA ASN A 296 -15.68 0.03 -9.13
C ASN A 296 -14.74 1.10 -8.55
N ILE A 297 -14.06 1.85 -9.42
CA ILE A 297 -13.18 2.95 -9.00
C ILE A 297 -13.78 4.31 -9.36
N THR A 298 -13.42 5.33 -8.57
CA THR A 298 -13.63 6.74 -8.92
C THR A 298 -12.27 7.36 -9.24
N MET A 299 -12.03 7.69 -10.50
CA MET A 299 -10.78 8.29 -10.98
C MET A 299 -11.10 9.61 -11.68
N ILE A 300 -10.91 10.71 -10.96
CA ILE A 300 -11.26 12.06 -11.43
C ILE A 300 -10.19 13.07 -11.05
N LYS A 301 -10.09 14.18 -11.80
CA LYS A 301 -9.20 15.31 -11.49
C LYS A 301 -7.72 14.91 -11.32
N ASN A 302 -7.27 13.90 -12.06
CA ASN A 302 -5.86 13.56 -12.17
C ASN A 302 -5.26 14.16 -13.43
N ALA A 303 -3.93 14.35 -13.44
CA ALA A 303 -3.21 14.82 -14.62
C ALA A 303 -3.43 13.91 -15.84
N ALA A 304 -3.39 12.60 -15.65
CA ALA A 304 -3.86 11.60 -16.60
C ALA A 304 -4.50 10.40 -15.89
N GLY A 305 -5.34 9.66 -16.61
CA GLY A 305 -6.00 8.45 -16.14
C GLY A 305 -5.23 7.18 -16.51
N LEU A 306 -5.81 6.32 -17.33
CA LEU A 306 -5.23 5.01 -17.67
C LEU A 306 -4.45 5.04 -18.99
N PHE A 307 -3.28 4.39 -19.01
CA PHE A 307 -2.59 3.97 -20.24
C PHE A 307 -2.90 2.49 -20.48
N LEU A 308 -3.41 2.13 -21.65
CA LEU A 308 -3.90 0.78 -21.94
C LEU A 308 -2.89 0.02 -22.80
N ASP A 309 -2.42 -1.14 -22.33
CA ASP A 309 -1.39 -1.94 -23.00
C ASP A 309 -1.60 -3.44 -22.74
N ALA A 310 -2.79 -3.92 -23.12
CA ALA A 310 -3.19 -5.32 -23.01
C ALA A 310 -3.47 -5.93 -24.40
N PRO A 311 -2.42 -6.23 -25.19
CA PRO A 311 -2.57 -6.73 -26.55
C PRO A 311 -3.24 -8.10 -26.66
N GLN A 312 -3.29 -8.91 -25.59
CA GLN A 312 -4.00 -10.19 -25.61
C GLN A 312 -5.50 -10.05 -25.29
N GLY A 313 -5.97 -8.84 -24.97
CA GLY A 313 -7.36 -8.60 -24.58
C GLY A 313 -7.72 -9.13 -23.19
N ASN A 314 -6.71 -9.50 -22.39
CA ASN A 314 -6.88 -10.04 -21.06
C ASN A 314 -6.85 -8.95 -19.99
N ALA A 315 -7.42 -7.76 -20.27
CA ALA A 315 -7.60 -6.71 -19.28
C ALA A 315 -9.00 -6.11 -19.35
N SER A 316 -9.55 -5.72 -18.20
CA SER A 316 -10.89 -5.13 -18.13
C SER A 316 -10.97 -3.92 -17.22
N VAL A 317 -11.74 -2.93 -17.65
CA VAL A 317 -12.08 -1.72 -16.88
C VAL A 317 -13.60 -1.60 -16.82
N SER A 318 -14.17 -1.63 -15.62
CA SER A 318 -15.62 -1.73 -15.45
C SER A 318 -16.18 -1.06 -14.21
N ASN A 319 -17.47 -0.71 -14.26
CA ASN A 319 -18.25 -0.17 -13.13
C ASN A 319 -17.61 1.09 -12.51
N SER A 320 -16.90 1.89 -13.28
CA SER A 320 -16.03 2.96 -12.77
C SER A 320 -16.44 4.34 -13.30
N ILE A 321 -16.06 5.38 -12.57
CA ILE A 321 -16.16 6.79 -12.98
C ILE A 321 -14.76 7.23 -13.42
N LEU A 322 -14.57 7.51 -14.72
CA LEU A 322 -13.26 7.77 -15.33
C LEU A 322 -13.24 9.12 -16.08
N VAL A 323 -13.87 10.15 -15.51
CA VAL A 323 -14.09 11.45 -16.17
C VAL A 323 -13.34 12.58 -15.46
N GLY A 324 -13.11 13.68 -16.18
CA GLY A 324 -12.45 14.87 -15.60
C GLY A 324 -10.96 14.71 -15.30
N ASN A 325 -10.30 13.71 -15.90
CA ASN A 325 -8.83 13.60 -15.95
C ASN A 325 -8.31 14.34 -17.19
N GLY A 326 -7.03 14.75 -17.20
CA GLY A 326 -6.44 15.49 -18.33
C GLY A 326 -6.46 14.69 -19.65
N VAL A 327 -5.73 13.58 -19.70
CA VAL A 327 -5.87 12.55 -20.76
C VAL A 327 -6.30 11.23 -20.13
N ASN A 328 -7.07 10.40 -20.83
CA ASN A 328 -7.54 9.13 -20.27
C ASN A 328 -7.66 8.02 -21.32
N CYS A 329 -7.57 6.77 -20.85
CA CYS A 329 -7.65 5.54 -21.63
C CYS A 329 -6.79 5.57 -22.90
N THR A 330 -5.58 6.11 -22.78
CA THR A 330 -4.65 6.25 -23.90
C THR A 330 -4.13 4.86 -24.30
N PRO A 331 -4.46 4.36 -25.51
CA PRO A 331 -4.07 3.03 -25.91
C PRO A 331 -2.63 2.99 -26.44
N ASN A 332 -1.91 1.93 -26.12
CA ASN A 332 -0.74 1.50 -26.86
C ASN A 332 -1.14 0.85 -28.20
N THR A 333 -0.16 0.67 -29.08
CA THR A 333 -0.34 -0.10 -30.32
C THR A 333 -0.83 -1.51 -30.00
N ASN A 334 -1.90 -1.93 -30.69
CA ASN A 334 -2.56 -3.24 -30.53
C ASN A 334 -3.26 -3.47 -29.18
N ASP A 335 -3.48 -2.46 -28.35
CA ASP A 335 -4.26 -2.63 -27.12
C ASP A 335 -5.67 -3.16 -27.41
N GLN A 336 -6.08 -4.18 -26.64
CA GLN A 336 -7.39 -4.82 -26.72
C GLN A 336 -8.14 -4.77 -25.37
N THR A 337 -7.76 -3.87 -24.46
CA THR A 337 -8.43 -3.73 -23.16
C THR A 337 -9.93 -3.49 -23.33
N VAL A 338 -10.77 -4.20 -22.57
CA VAL A 338 -12.23 -4.04 -22.58
C VAL A 338 -12.63 -2.97 -21.57
N VAL A 339 -13.17 -1.83 -22.04
CA VAL A 339 -13.67 -0.75 -21.18
C VAL A 339 -15.19 -0.69 -21.29
N GLN A 340 -15.92 -1.10 -20.25
CA GLN A 340 -17.38 -1.31 -20.32
C GLN A 340 -18.12 -1.00 -19.01
N SER A 341 -19.40 -0.64 -19.07
CA SER A 341 -20.22 -0.29 -17.89
C SER A 341 -19.61 0.84 -17.04
N ASN A 342 -18.97 1.82 -17.65
CA ASN A 342 -18.35 2.95 -16.95
C ASN A 342 -19.04 4.27 -17.29
N LEU A 343 -18.89 5.28 -16.42
CA LEU A 343 -19.10 6.69 -16.77
C LEU A 343 -17.78 7.26 -17.31
N VAL A 344 -17.77 7.68 -18.58
CA VAL A 344 -16.54 8.00 -19.32
C VAL A 344 -16.67 9.19 -20.26
N THR A 345 -15.54 9.66 -20.79
CA THR A 345 -15.48 10.48 -22.02
C THR A 345 -15.32 9.58 -23.25
N THR A 346 -15.48 10.14 -24.45
CA THR A 346 -15.38 9.40 -25.72
C THR A 346 -14.08 8.61 -25.86
N ASP A 347 -12.95 9.15 -25.38
CA ASP A 347 -11.63 8.51 -25.48
C ASP A 347 -11.57 7.14 -24.78
N CYS A 348 -12.36 6.99 -23.72
CA CYS A 348 -12.48 5.77 -22.93
C CYS A 348 -13.59 4.83 -23.40
N ASN A 349 -14.39 5.19 -24.41
CA ASN A 349 -15.45 4.31 -24.92
C ASN A 349 -14.89 3.28 -25.91
N ARG A 350 -14.18 2.27 -25.40
CA ARG A 350 -13.36 1.34 -26.19
C ARG A 350 -13.73 -0.12 -25.91
N ASN A 351 -13.92 -0.90 -26.97
CA ASN A 351 -14.15 -2.35 -26.90
C ASN A 351 -15.33 -2.79 -26.00
N ALA A 352 -16.27 -1.87 -25.70
CA ALA A 352 -17.45 -2.18 -24.92
C ALA A 352 -18.42 -3.08 -25.71
N SER A 353 -18.99 -4.10 -25.07
CA SER A 353 -20.06 -4.87 -25.69
C SER A 353 -21.37 -4.08 -25.71
N ALA A 354 -22.24 -4.35 -26.69
CA ALA A 354 -23.56 -3.72 -26.75
C ALA A 354 -24.45 -4.03 -25.53
N LYS A 355 -24.15 -5.11 -24.78
CA LYS A 355 -24.87 -5.48 -23.56
C LYS A 355 -24.40 -4.71 -22.32
N LEU A 356 -23.17 -4.20 -22.36
CA LEU A 356 -22.50 -3.51 -21.26
C LEU A 356 -21.91 -2.18 -21.78
N PRO A 357 -22.72 -1.28 -22.36
CA PRO A 357 -22.22 -0.04 -22.92
C PRO A 357 -21.64 0.86 -21.82
N ASN A 358 -20.70 1.73 -22.19
CA ASN A 358 -20.35 2.86 -21.33
C ASN A 358 -21.42 3.96 -21.44
N ILE A 359 -21.52 4.76 -20.39
CA ILE A 359 -22.29 6.00 -20.35
C ILE A 359 -21.30 7.14 -20.62
N LEU A 360 -21.57 7.93 -21.66
CA LEU A 360 -20.81 9.15 -21.93
C LEU A 360 -21.32 10.27 -21.03
N LEU A 361 -20.42 10.94 -20.31
CA LEU A 361 -20.78 12.13 -19.53
C LEU A 361 -21.30 13.23 -20.47
N PRO A 362 -22.55 13.69 -20.32
CA PRO A 362 -23.07 14.78 -21.14
C PRO A 362 -22.30 16.08 -20.89
N THR A 363 -22.09 16.89 -21.92
CA THR A 363 -21.39 18.17 -21.80
C THR A 363 -22.13 19.19 -20.95
N SER A 364 -23.44 19.01 -20.73
CA SER A 364 -24.28 19.84 -19.88
C SER A 364 -24.21 19.48 -18.40
N GLU A 365 -23.61 18.33 -18.05
CA GLU A 365 -23.57 17.84 -16.67
C GLU A 365 -22.26 18.22 -15.99
N LYS A 366 -22.36 18.77 -14.77
CA LYS A 366 -21.22 19.08 -13.93
C LYS A 366 -20.76 17.81 -13.22
N LEU A 367 -19.45 17.55 -13.20
CA LEU A 367 -18.93 16.36 -12.51
C LEU A 367 -19.03 16.51 -10.99
N ILE A 368 -18.54 17.62 -10.45
CA ILE A 368 -18.53 17.91 -9.02
C ILE A 368 -19.41 19.12 -8.74
N ALA A 369 -20.30 19.02 -7.77
CA ALA A 369 -21.21 20.07 -7.38
C ALA A 369 -20.50 21.22 -6.65
N GLY A 370 -20.95 22.46 -6.87
CA GLY A 370 -20.27 23.66 -6.37
C GLY A 370 -18.94 23.94 -7.09
N ASP A 371 -18.18 24.92 -6.61
CA ASP A 371 -16.99 25.43 -7.33
C ASP A 371 -15.66 24.88 -6.81
N SER A 372 -15.71 24.04 -5.78
CA SER A 372 -14.56 23.37 -5.18
C SER A 372 -14.65 21.86 -5.42
N ASP A 373 -13.52 21.22 -5.65
CA ASP A 373 -13.42 19.76 -5.74
C ASP A 373 -13.12 19.08 -4.39
N GLU A 374 -12.86 19.87 -3.33
CA GLU A 374 -12.76 19.43 -1.94
C GLU A 374 -13.67 20.25 -1.02
N GLY A 375 -14.22 19.62 0.03
CA GLY A 375 -14.97 20.31 1.08
C GLY A 375 -16.33 19.68 1.41
N ILE A 376 -17.16 20.44 2.11
CA ILE A 376 -18.48 19.98 2.55
C ILE A 376 -19.46 20.03 1.37
N CYS A 377 -20.25 18.98 1.22
CA CYS A 377 -21.34 18.95 0.25
C CYS A 377 -22.55 19.76 0.75
N ASP A 378 -22.45 21.08 0.65
CA ASP A 378 -23.53 22.01 0.97
C ASP A 378 -24.16 22.56 -0.31
N VAL A 379 -24.87 21.68 -1.02
CA VAL A 379 -25.55 22.05 -2.26
C VAL A 379 -27.06 22.05 -2.07
N THR A 380 -27.67 23.23 -2.19
CA THR A 380 -29.12 23.45 -2.06
C THR A 380 -29.90 23.05 -3.32
N ALA A 381 -29.20 22.73 -4.42
CA ALA A 381 -29.75 22.24 -5.68
C ALA A 381 -28.82 21.16 -6.28
N LYS A 382 -29.36 20.30 -7.15
CA LYS A 382 -28.59 19.28 -7.88
C LYS A 382 -27.75 19.94 -8.98
N ASP A 383 -26.53 20.38 -8.63
CA ASP A 383 -25.57 21.00 -9.55
C ASP A 383 -24.35 20.10 -9.80
N GLY A 384 -24.53 18.78 -9.91
CA GLY A 384 -23.44 17.87 -10.29
C GLY A 384 -23.69 16.41 -9.91
N LEU A 385 -22.83 15.53 -10.41
CA LEU A 385 -22.92 14.08 -10.19
C LEU A 385 -22.30 13.60 -8.88
N LEU A 386 -21.35 14.37 -8.34
CA LEU A 386 -20.63 14.05 -7.11
C LEU A 386 -20.55 15.30 -6.24
N CYS A 387 -20.64 15.13 -4.92
CA CYS A 387 -20.19 16.11 -3.95
C CYS A 387 -18.67 16.30 -4.01
N PRO A 388 -18.13 17.44 -3.54
CA PRO A 388 -16.69 17.60 -3.33
C PRO A 388 -16.10 16.48 -2.47
N PHE A 389 -14.82 16.15 -2.69
CA PHE A 389 -14.11 15.17 -1.88
C PHE A 389 -14.09 15.61 -0.42
N ASN A 390 -14.44 14.72 0.48
CA ASN A 390 -14.39 14.99 1.90
C ASN A 390 -13.86 13.78 2.66
N THR A 391 -13.02 14.05 3.66
CA THR A 391 -12.67 13.06 4.69
C THR A 391 -13.53 13.37 5.91
N PRO A 392 -14.55 12.54 6.22
CA PRO A 392 -15.38 12.76 7.39
C PRO A 392 -14.54 12.81 8.67
N LYS A 393 -15.07 13.50 9.67
CA LYS A 393 -14.53 13.43 11.02
C LYS A 393 -14.47 11.96 11.47
N ASP A 394 -13.37 11.59 12.13
CA ASP A 394 -13.13 10.25 12.68
C ASP A 394 -13.00 9.14 11.61
N SER A 395 -12.84 9.50 10.33
CA SER A 395 -12.40 8.61 9.25
C SER A 395 -10.99 9.00 8.79
N PHE A 396 -10.20 8.03 8.34
CA PHE A 396 -8.91 8.32 7.69
C PHE A 396 -8.97 8.29 6.16
N LEU A 397 -10.00 7.68 5.57
CA LEU A 397 -10.25 7.71 4.13
C LEU A 397 -11.38 8.67 3.82
N GLY A 398 -11.16 9.54 2.83
CA GLY A 398 -12.20 10.37 2.26
C GLY A 398 -12.85 9.72 1.04
N PHE A 399 -13.97 10.29 0.61
CA PHE A 399 -14.72 9.81 -0.54
C PHE A 399 -15.49 10.93 -1.23
N PHE A 400 -15.89 10.65 -2.48
CA PHE A 400 -16.92 11.41 -3.18
C PHE A 400 -18.29 10.82 -2.86
N LYS A 401 -19.21 11.65 -2.38
CA LYS A 401 -20.61 11.25 -2.21
C LYS A 401 -21.35 11.47 -3.54
N PRO A 402 -22.10 10.49 -4.08
CA PRO A 402 -22.96 10.68 -5.25
C PRO A 402 -24.10 11.67 -5.03
#